data_AF-B0BGJ1-F1
#
_entry.id   AF-B0BGJ1-F1
#
_cell.length_a   1.000
_cell.length_b   1.000
_cell.length_c   1.000
_cell.angle_alpha   90.00
_cell.angle_beta   90.00
_cell.angle_gamma   90.00
#
_symmetry.space_group_name_H-M   'P 1'
#
loop_
_entity.id
_entity.type
_entity.pdbx_description
1 polymer ?
#
loop_
_entity_poly.entity_id
_entity_poly.type
_entity_poly.pdbx_seq_one_letter_code
_entity_poly.pdbx_strand_id
1 'polypeptide(L)'
;TLGEQGKYPVAIDNIEVIDFSGIDKQNGDICLTISDHLDWNDAEQKLEILASKLNAYIQFITSGQVYEAHRDQEGSHVRVQVLCLHPPPKSVDGSLLSIRNQLASQHIGFEVKIGPFESGFTRPYDFTEA
;
A
#
# COMPACT_ATOMS: atom_id res chain seq x y z
N THR A 1 -33.11 -10.77 6.85
CA THR A 1 -32.36 -9.53 6.58
C THR A 1 -30.92 -9.82 6.92
N LEU A 2 -30.07 -9.99 5.91
CA LEU A 2 -28.65 -10.29 6.10
C LEU A 2 -27.95 -9.03 6.62
N GLY A 3 -27.48 -9.07 7.85
CA GLY A 3 -26.56 -8.08 8.40
C GLY A 3 -25.15 -8.36 7.88
N GLU A 4 -24.54 -7.34 7.32
CA GLU A 4 -23.25 -7.33 6.62
C GLU A 4 -22.09 -7.69 7.55
N GLN A 5 -21.85 -8.97 7.75
CA GLN A 5 -20.56 -9.47 8.23
C GLN A 5 -19.86 -10.23 7.10
N GLY A 6 -18.79 -9.63 6.59
CA GLY A 6 -17.81 -10.29 5.72
C GLY A 6 -17.72 -9.71 4.31
N LYS A 7 -16.97 -8.61 4.12
CA LYS A 7 -16.32 -8.32 2.82
C LYS A 7 -15.29 -7.18 2.77
N TYR A 8 -14.58 -6.86 3.83
CA TYR A 8 -13.40 -6.00 3.72
C TYR A 8 -12.15 -6.87 3.89
N PRO A 9 -11.31 -7.05 2.84
CA PRO A 9 -10.00 -7.65 3.03
C PRO A 9 -9.23 -6.81 4.05
N VAL A 10 -8.41 -7.52 4.82
CA VAL A 10 -7.65 -7.11 6.01
C VAL A 10 -7.04 -5.70 5.86
N ALA A 11 -7.15 -4.91 6.93
CA ALA A 11 -6.99 -3.46 6.91
C ALA A 11 -5.60 -2.98 7.38
N ILE A 12 -5.33 -1.70 7.11
CA ILE A 12 -4.13 -0.96 7.52
C ILE A 12 -3.78 -1.07 9.02
N ASP A 13 -4.77 -1.38 9.86
CA ASP A 13 -4.67 -1.54 11.32
C ASP A 13 -4.17 -2.92 11.77
N ASN A 14 -4.09 -3.90 10.87
CA ASN A 14 -3.49 -5.21 11.16
C ASN A 14 -2.06 -5.28 10.62
N ILE A 15 -1.10 -4.83 11.42
CA ILE A 15 0.29 -4.55 11.02
C ILE A 15 1.03 -5.79 10.46
N GLU A 16 0.69 -7.01 10.90
CA GLU A 16 1.45 -8.24 10.59
C GLU A 16 0.96 -9.01 9.35
N VAL A 17 -0.14 -8.58 8.72
CA VAL A 17 -0.73 -9.32 7.58
C VAL A 17 -0.42 -8.60 6.26
N ILE A 18 0.07 -9.35 5.27
CA ILE A 18 0.12 -8.91 3.87
C ILE A 18 -1.29 -9.03 3.30
N ASP A 19 -1.92 -7.93 2.90
CA ASP A 19 -3.36 -7.92 2.60
C ASP A 19 -3.63 -8.57 1.22
N PHE A 20 -2.73 -8.34 0.25
CA PHE A 20 -2.71 -9.01 -1.04
C PHE A 20 -1.31 -8.97 -1.66
N SER A 21 -0.91 -10.06 -2.33
CA SER A 21 0.28 -10.07 -3.18
C SER A 21 -0.06 -10.66 -4.55
N GLY A 22 0.45 -10.05 -5.61
CA GLY A 22 0.25 -10.51 -6.97
C GLY A 22 1.35 -10.04 -7.90
N ILE A 23 1.36 -10.58 -9.12
CA ILE A 23 2.34 -10.21 -10.14
C ILE A 23 1.63 -9.28 -11.13
N ASP A 24 2.21 -8.11 -11.37
CA ASP A 24 1.79 -7.26 -12.47
C ASP A 24 2.15 -7.94 -13.79
N LYS A 25 1.12 -8.33 -14.54
CA LYS A 25 1.29 -9.10 -15.77
C LYS A 25 1.97 -8.32 -16.90
N GLN A 26 2.04 -7.00 -16.81
CA GLN A 26 2.65 -6.17 -17.86
C GLN A 26 4.17 -6.12 -17.73
N ASN A 27 4.69 -6.00 -16.50
CA ASN A 27 6.12 -5.78 -16.26
C ASN A 27 6.79 -6.83 -15.35
N GLY A 28 6.02 -7.75 -14.76
CA GLY A 28 6.54 -8.80 -13.87
C GLY A 28 6.80 -8.35 -12.44
N ASP A 29 6.43 -7.12 -12.07
CA ASP A 29 6.66 -6.60 -10.72
C ASP A 29 5.80 -7.37 -9.70
N ILE A 30 6.40 -7.63 -8.53
CA ILE A 30 5.65 -8.08 -7.37
C ILE A 30 4.93 -6.87 -6.78
N CYS A 31 3.61 -6.91 -6.78
CA CYS A 31 2.75 -5.88 -6.21
C CYS A 31 2.22 -6.36 -4.84
N LEU A 32 2.59 -5.64 -3.79
CA LEU A 32 2.06 -5.81 -2.44
C LEU A 32 1.06 -4.70 -2.16
N THR A 33 -0.17 -5.07 -1.76
CA THR A 33 -1.24 -4.09 -1.57
C THR A 33 -1.59 -3.95 -0.09
N ILE A 34 -1.71 -2.70 0.36
CA ILE A 34 -2.25 -2.30 1.67
C ILE A 34 -3.67 -1.74 1.44
N SER A 35 -4.66 -2.27 2.15
CA SER A 35 -6.03 -1.71 2.11
C SER A 35 -6.24 -0.69 3.24
N ASP A 36 -6.57 0.55 2.90
CA ASP A 36 -6.75 1.65 3.85
C ASP A 36 -8.20 2.15 3.84
N HIS A 37 -8.93 1.81 4.90
CA HIS A 37 -10.33 2.20 5.09
C HIS A 37 -10.48 3.45 5.97
N LEU A 38 -9.40 3.96 6.57
CA LEU A 38 -9.47 5.06 7.52
C LEU A 38 -9.68 6.39 6.78
N ASP A 39 -10.42 7.32 7.37
CA ASP A 39 -10.49 8.70 6.89
C ASP A 39 -9.26 9.51 7.35
N TRP A 40 -9.24 10.82 7.05
CA TRP A 40 -8.11 11.71 7.36
C TRP A 40 -8.43 12.72 8.48
N ASN A 41 -9.41 12.42 9.35
CA ASN A 41 -9.77 13.31 10.46
C ASN A 41 -8.62 13.49 11.46
N ASP A 42 -7.84 12.42 11.69
CA ASP A 42 -6.58 12.46 12.42
C ASP A 42 -5.44 12.01 11.49
N ALA A 43 -4.93 12.97 10.71
CA ALA A 43 -3.91 12.71 9.71
C ALA A 43 -2.57 12.26 10.33
N GLU A 44 -2.24 12.76 11.52
CA GLU A 44 -0.99 12.39 12.22
C GLU A 44 -1.04 10.93 12.65
N GLN A 45 -2.07 10.54 13.38
CA GLN A 45 -2.25 9.16 13.81
C GLN A 45 -2.32 8.20 12.61
N LYS A 46 -3.04 8.58 11.56
CA LYS A 46 -3.11 7.74 10.35
C LYS A 46 -1.75 7.56 9.67
N LEU A 47 -0.92 8.60 9.61
CA LEU A 47 0.43 8.50 9.06
C LEU A 47 1.32 7.58 9.92
N GLU A 48 1.17 7.59 11.24
CA GLU A 48 1.88 6.66 12.13
C GLU A 48 1.48 5.19 11.89
N ILE A 49 0.19 4.94 11.71
CA ILE A 49 -0.34 3.60 11.37
C ILE A 49 0.24 3.14 10.02
N LEU A 50 0.19 4.01 9.00
CA LEU A 50 0.73 3.71 7.68
C LEU A 50 2.24 3.42 7.73
N ALA A 51 3.01 4.24 8.45
CA ALA A 51 4.44 4.04 8.62
C ALA A 51 4.75 2.69 9.30
N SER A 52 3.96 2.32 10.31
CA SER A 52 4.12 1.04 11.02
C SER A 52 3.85 -0.16 10.10
N LYS A 53 2.76 -0.11 9.32
CA LYS A 53 2.42 -1.14 8.32
C LYS A 53 3.50 -1.24 7.22
N LEU A 54 4.00 -0.09 6.74
CA LEU A 54 5.08 -0.07 5.74
C LEU A 54 6.38 -0.67 6.26
N ASN A 55 6.74 -0.43 7.52
CA ASN A 55 7.92 -1.04 8.13
C ASN A 55 7.83 -2.57 8.14
N ALA A 56 6.67 -3.15 8.42
CA ALA A 56 6.45 -4.59 8.33
C ALA A 56 6.63 -5.12 6.89
N TYR A 57 6.10 -4.39 5.90
CA TYR A 57 6.26 -4.74 4.47
C TYR A 57 7.72 -4.64 4.03
N ILE A 58 8.44 -3.61 4.46
CA ILE A 58 9.88 -3.46 4.18
C ILE A 58 10.65 -4.64 4.76
N GLN A 59 10.37 -5.05 6.00
CA GLN A 59 11.01 -6.22 6.61
C GLN A 59 10.70 -7.51 5.84
N PHE A 60 9.46 -7.71 5.41
CA PHE A 60 9.05 -8.86 4.59
C PHE A 60 9.80 -8.90 3.24
N ILE A 61 10.01 -7.74 2.61
CA ILE A 61 10.75 -7.63 1.35
C ILE A 61 12.25 -7.86 1.56
N THR A 62 12.84 -7.14 2.49
CA THR A 62 14.31 -7.13 2.72
C THR A 62 14.82 -8.43 3.34
N SER A 63 13.97 -9.17 4.05
CA SER A 63 14.29 -10.53 4.53
C SER A 63 14.27 -11.58 3.41
N GLY A 64 13.78 -11.25 2.22
CA GLY A 64 13.65 -12.18 1.10
C GLY A 64 12.41 -13.09 1.17
N GLN A 65 11.60 -13.00 2.23
CA GLN A 65 10.37 -13.78 2.39
C GLN A 65 9.39 -13.57 1.23
N VAL A 66 9.40 -12.39 0.62
CA VAL A 66 8.63 -12.10 -0.61
C VAL A 66 8.99 -13.03 -1.78
N TYR A 67 10.26 -13.40 -1.94
CA TYR A 67 10.72 -14.28 -3.02
C TYR A 67 10.50 -15.76 -2.69
N GLU A 68 10.48 -16.14 -1.41
CA GLU A 68 10.07 -17.49 -1.00
C GLU A 68 8.60 -17.75 -1.35
N ALA A 69 7.75 -16.72 -1.23
CA ALA A 69 6.34 -16.75 -1.62
C ALA A 69 6.15 -16.69 -3.15
N HIS A 70 7.07 -16.05 -3.88
CA HIS A 70 7.02 -15.85 -5.33
C HIS A 70 8.29 -16.38 -6.01
N ARG A 71 8.56 -17.69 -5.88
CA ARG A 71 9.85 -18.30 -6.28
C ARG A 71 10.26 -18.09 -7.74
N ASP A 72 9.30 -17.91 -8.65
CA ASP A 72 9.56 -17.66 -10.07
C ASP A 72 9.88 -16.19 -10.38
N GLN A 73 9.95 -15.32 -9.36
CA GLN A 73 10.13 -13.86 -9.47
C GLN A 73 11.34 -13.36 -8.68
N GLU A 74 12.33 -14.22 -8.45
CA GLU A 74 13.57 -13.82 -7.80
C GLU A 74 14.27 -12.73 -8.64
N GLY A 75 14.53 -11.57 -8.01
CA GLY A 75 15.10 -10.40 -8.69
C GLY A 75 14.09 -9.47 -9.36
N SER A 76 12.79 -9.77 -9.33
CA SER A 76 11.75 -8.84 -9.81
C SER A 76 11.64 -7.61 -8.92
N HIS A 77 11.29 -6.47 -9.51
CA HIS A 77 11.02 -5.25 -8.74
C HIS A 77 9.80 -5.45 -7.84
N VAL A 78 9.87 -4.88 -6.64
CA VAL A 78 8.76 -4.91 -5.69
C VAL A 78 8.15 -3.51 -5.59
N ARG A 79 6.82 -3.45 -5.61
CA ARG A 79 6.05 -2.23 -5.41
C ARG A 79 5.04 -2.43 -4.28
N VAL A 80 4.98 -1.48 -3.38
CA VAL A 80 3.91 -1.36 -2.38
C VAL A 80 2.86 -0.37 -2.87
N GLN A 81 1.61 -0.78 -2.87
CA GLN A 81 0.46 0.03 -3.28
C GLN A 81 -0.48 0.21 -2.08
N VAL A 82 -0.88 1.44 -1.79
CA VAL A 82 -1.92 1.73 -0.80
C VAL A 82 -3.22 2.05 -1.52
N LEU A 83 -4.27 1.27 -1.23
CA LEU A 83 -5.62 1.48 -1.73
C LEU A 83 -6.44 2.23 -0.67
N CYS A 84 -6.57 3.54 -0.84
CA CYS A 84 -7.30 4.41 0.08
C CYS A 84 -8.79 4.49 -0.28
N LEU A 85 -9.65 4.26 0.71
CA LEU A 85 -11.08 4.56 0.62
C LEU A 85 -11.34 6.07 0.56
N HIS A 86 -10.56 6.82 1.33
CA HIS A 86 -10.70 8.26 1.46
C HIS A 86 -9.49 8.98 0.84
N PRO A 87 -9.71 9.99 -0.03
CA PRO A 87 -8.61 10.72 -0.67
C PRO A 87 -7.74 11.43 0.37
N PRO A 88 -6.40 11.35 0.28
CA PRO A 88 -5.52 12.11 1.14
C PRO A 88 -5.72 13.63 0.95
N PRO A 89 -5.71 14.42 2.03
CA PRO A 89 -5.69 15.87 1.91
C PRO A 89 -4.31 16.35 1.45
N LYS A 90 -4.26 17.48 0.73
CA LYS A 90 -2.98 18.04 0.23
C LYS A 90 -1.94 18.30 1.32
N SER A 91 -2.37 18.53 2.56
CA SER A 91 -1.47 18.74 3.70
C SER A 91 -0.55 17.55 4.01
N VAL A 92 -0.85 16.33 3.54
CA VAL A 92 -0.02 15.15 3.78
C VAL A 92 0.89 14.78 2.60
N ASP A 93 0.84 15.53 1.49
CA ASP A 93 1.62 15.21 0.28
C ASP A 93 3.13 15.12 0.57
N GLY A 94 3.66 16.02 1.40
CA GLY A 94 5.07 16.01 1.81
C GLY A 94 5.47 14.75 2.60
N SER A 95 4.57 14.23 3.43
CA SER A 95 4.77 12.99 4.17
C SER A 95 4.75 11.78 3.24
N LEU A 96 3.79 11.72 2.31
CA LEU A 96 3.71 10.67 1.29
C LEU A 96 4.91 10.68 0.35
N LEU A 97 5.41 11.87 0.00
CA LEU A 97 6.63 12.05 -0.79
C LEU A 97 7.85 11.53 -0.03
N SER A 98 7.96 11.84 1.27
CA SER A 98 9.05 11.35 2.12
C SER A 98 9.05 9.82 2.22
N ILE A 99 7.87 9.21 2.40
CA ILE A 99 7.68 7.75 2.37
C ILE A 99 8.15 7.18 1.02
N ARG A 100 7.69 7.76 -0.10
CA ARG A 100 8.11 7.30 -1.43
C ARG A 100 9.63 7.33 -1.59
N ASN A 101 10.29 8.39 -1.16
CA ASN A 101 11.74 8.54 -1.26
C ASN A 101 12.48 7.53 -0.38
N GLN A 102 11.96 7.24 0.81
CA GLN A 102 12.50 6.21 1.70
C GLN A 102 12.37 4.79 1.13
N LEU A 103 11.25 4.47 0.46
CA LEU A 103 11.09 3.17 -0.20
C LEU A 103 11.97 3.07 -1.45
N ALA A 104 12.06 4.15 -2.23
CA ALA A 104 12.88 4.19 -3.44
C ALA A 104 14.38 3.98 -3.16
N SER A 105 14.91 4.48 -2.02
CA SER A 105 16.29 4.24 -1.62
C SER A 105 16.59 2.77 -1.29
N GLN A 106 15.55 1.96 -1.09
CA GLN A 106 15.60 0.52 -0.88
C GLN A 106 15.17 -0.26 -2.14
N HIS A 107 15.07 0.42 -3.29
CA HIS A 107 14.60 -0.14 -4.56
C HIS A 107 13.15 -0.68 -4.52
N ILE A 108 12.32 -0.13 -3.63
CA ILE A 108 10.90 -0.48 -3.51
C ILE A 108 10.07 0.65 -4.12
N GLY A 109 9.17 0.32 -5.05
CA GLY A 109 8.21 1.26 -5.60
C GLY A 109 7.10 1.58 -4.58
N PHE A 110 6.57 2.80 -4.60
CA PHE A 110 5.45 3.19 -3.75
C PHE A 110 4.39 3.97 -4.55
N GLU A 111 3.13 3.57 -4.44
CA GLU A 111 2.01 4.24 -5.06
C GLU A 111 0.78 4.30 -4.14
N VAL A 112 -0.05 5.32 -4.32
CA VAL A 112 -1.34 5.49 -3.64
C VAL A 112 -2.43 5.53 -4.70
N LYS A 113 -3.53 4.81 -4.47
CA LYS A 113 -4.72 4.82 -5.35
C LYS A 113 -5.98 5.04 -4.51
N ILE A 114 -6.97 5.68 -5.10
CA ILE A 114 -8.22 6.02 -4.42
C ILE A 114 -9.39 5.24 -5.04
N GLY A 115 -10.30 4.74 -4.20
CA GLY A 115 -11.51 4.00 -4.62
C GLY A 115 -12.16 3.22 -3.46
N PRO A 116 -13.16 2.36 -3.70
CA PRO A 116 -13.66 1.94 -5.00
C PRO A 116 -14.65 2.95 -5.59
N PHE A 117 -14.49 3.24 -6.88
CA PHE A 117 -15.57 3.76 -7.71
C PHE A 117 -16.42 2.60 -8.24
N GLU A 118 -17.55 2.86 -8.92
CA GLU A 118 -18.37 1.82 -9.54
C GLU A 118 -17.57 0.86 -10.47
N SER A 119 -16.41 1.30 -10.96
CA SER A 119 -15.48 0.54 -11.80
C SER A 119 -14.21 0.02 -11.08
N GLY A 120 -14.11 0.13 -9.75
CA GLY A 120 -12.93 -0.25 -8.95
C GLY A 120 -12.00 0.93 -8.57
N PHE A 121 -10.77 0.62 -8.15
CA PHE A 121 -9.73 1.60 -7.78
C PHE A 121 -8.94 2.02 -9.03
N THR A 122 -9.10 3.24 -9.54
CA THR A 122 -8.60 3.57 -10.89
C THR A 122 -7.81 4.87 -11.01
N ARG A 123 -7.62 5.65 -9.94
CA ARG A 123 -6.85 6.89 -10.01
C ARG A 123 -5.61 6.84 -9.12
N PRO A 124 -4.40 6.82 -9.69
CA PRO A 124 -3.19 7.17 -8.97
C PRO A 124 -3.39 8.53 -8.28
N TYR A 125 -3.07 8.61 -7.01
CA TYR A 125 -3.02 9.88 -6.29
C TYR A 125 -1.66 10.52 -6.53
N ASP A 126 -1.67 11.72 -7.10
CA ASP A 126 -0.45 12.48 -7.38
C ASP A 126 -0.11 13.43 -6.23
N PHE A 127 0.96 13.09 -5.52
CA PHE A 127 1.56 13.85 -4.43
C PHE A 127 2.98 14.36 -4.79
N THR A 128 3.30 14.50 -6.09
CA THR A 128 4.64 14.94 -6.55
C THR A 128 4.89 16.45 -6.43
N GLU A 129 3.84 17.27 -6.29
CA GLU A 129 3.94 18.74 -6.22
C GLU A 129 4.08 19.29 -4.79
N ALA A 130 4.50 18.44 -3.83
CA ALA A 130 4.59 18.78 -2.40
C ALA A 130 5.74 19.74 -2.05
#